data_AF-A0A9P0MW56-F1
#
_entry.id   AF-A0A9P0MW56-F1
#
_cell.length_a   1.000
_cell.length_b   1.000
_cell.length_c   1.000
_cell.angle_alpha   90.00
_cell.angle_beta   90.00
_cell.angle_gamma   90.00
#
_symmetry.space_group_name_H-M   'P 1'
#
loop_
_entity.id
_entity.type
_entity.pdbx_description
1 polymer ?
#
loop_
_entity_poly.entity_id
_entity_poly.type
_entity_poly.pdbx_seq_one_letter_code
_entity_poly.pdbx_strand_id
1 'polypeptide(L)'
;MNILRHLGQEVFYCKRVFIVNAKKVVKFSTSYEKVHVNIGTIGHVDHGKTTLTAAITKITSKAGLSKFISYDEIDRAPEEKARGITINASHIGYSSKLRHYAHTDCPGHADYIKNMISGASQMDGAILVVAASEGPMPQTREHLLLARQVGVKKIVLYINKCDLVDNDVWELVELEMREMLSDFGFDGGAPVVFGSATKALNGDTSPIGEDSIWRLLDAIDSYIPNPSRDYTSPFLLPIDNSFTVPGRGTVVVGTLKRGIVKKNCEADLLGFDVKLSTTVSDIQVFKKSVPSANAGENVGILLRGIKNDSVAKGAAFFIKPMRDREYVTLIDLFQELYGMNYGALLVFPVVMAEFFWAASVLNSLGTTLEVILHIDPIWAIVISAFFAGLYTIIGGLVSVSYTDIAQLGFIVVGLVLAAPFVAYSEHVDVNRESDFMGTIETGHIGTYIDDYITLFLGGIPLQSYFQRVFSIKNTKLARMMSIWSVIGCGLIAIPSTLMGYYALKTDWGKIEGYGKQIPEEDYVLVLPLVLRYLTPKWVGVLGMGAVSGAVMASADSALLASSSMITRNVYKHCIRVNAEDFEVVLVLRITIAVVTCLACLIALSLTTVYHLA
;
A
#
# COMPACT_ATOMS: atom_id res chain seq x y z
N MET A 1 -20.86 -21.50 12.80
CA MET A 1 -20.48 -21.13 14.20
C MET A 1 -19.06 -21.57 14.60
N ASN A 2 -18.58 -22.78 14.27
CA ASN A 2 -17.20 -23.21 14.58
C ASN A 2 -16.11 -22.62 13.67
N ILE A 3 -16.41 -22.34 12.39
CA ILE A 3 -15.47 -21.66 11.47
C ILE A 3 -15.19 -20.21 11.91
N LEU A 4 -16.19 -19.52 12.46
CA LEU A 4 -16.08 -18.14 12.97
C LEU A 4 -15.34 -18.04 14.31
N ARG A 5 -15.39 -19.10 15.14
CA ARG A 5 -14.53 -19.20 16.34
C ARG A 5 -13.06 -19.40 15.95
N HIS A 6 -12.81 -20.11 14.85
CA HIS A 6 -11.46 -20.28 14.31
C HIS A 6 -10.91 -18.98 13.70
N LEU A 7 -11.74 -18.26 12.93
CA LEU A 7 -11.42 -16.91 12.42
C LEU A 7 -11.18 -15.91 13.56
N GLY A 8 -11.96 -15.98 14.65
CA GLY A 8 -11.73 -15.15 15.84
C GLY A 8 -10.34 -15.38 16.46
N GLN A 9 -9.86 -16.64 16.52
CA GLN A 9 -8.51 -16.94 17.00
C GLN A 9 -7.40 -16.55 16.01
N GLU A 10 -7.65 -16.63 14.69
CA GLU A 10 -6.70 -16.19 13.67
C GLU A 10 -6.57 -14.65 13.56
N VAL A 11 -7.63 -13.89 13.89
CA VAL A 11 -7.54 -12.42 13.98
C VAL A 11 -6.65 -11.98 15.15
N PHE A 12 -6.61 -12.73 16.26
CA PHE A 12 -5.69 -12.49 17.38
C PHE A 12 -4.25 -12.97 17.11
N TYR A 13 -4.06 -13.80 16.08
CA TYR A 13 -2.77 -14.24 15.54
C TYR A 13 -2.49 -13.66 14.15
N CYS A 14 -3.01 -12.47 13.87
CA CYS A 14 -2.86 -11.85 12.56
C CYS A 14 -1.39 -11.45 12.34
N LYS A 15 -0.72 -12.12 11.40
CA LYS A 15 0.63 -11.78 10.88
C LYS A 15 0.73 -10.37 10.26
N ARG A 16 -0.36 -9.61 10.21
CA ARG A 16 -0.54 -8.36 9.45
C ARG A 16 -0.56 -7.09 10.33
N VAL A 17 -0.33 -7.20 11.65
CA VAL A 17 -0.27 -6.05 12.57
C VAL A 17 1.02 -6.15 13.37
N PHE A 18 1.69 -5.01 13.61
CA PHE A 18 2.79 -4.98 14.54
C PHE A 18 2.26 -5.15 15.97
N ILE A 19 2.69 -6.21 16.64
CA ILE A 19 2.31 -6.56 17.99
C ILE A 19 3.57 -6.63 18.85
N VAL A 20 3.56 -5.96 19.99
CA VAL A 20 4.62 -6.11 20.99
C VAL A 20 4.19 -7.19 22.00
N ASN A 21 4.99 -8.25 22.16
CA ASN A 21 4.68 -9.40 23.03
C ASN A 21 5.84 -9.71 24.01
N ALA A 22 5.52 -10.10 25.25
CA ALA A 22 6.51 -10.49 26.26
C ALA A 22 7.03 -11.93 26.09
N LYS A 23 8.28 -12.18 26.48
CA LYS A 23 8.86 -13.54 26.56
C LYS A 23 8.51 -14.31 27.84
N LYS A 24 8.08 -13.65 28.94
CA LYS A 24 7.76 -14.31 30.22
C LYS A 24 6.55 -13.68 30.91
N VAL A 25 5.71 -14.55 31.50
CA VAL A 25 4.56 -14.18 32.34
C VAL A 25 5.06 -13.68 33.68
N VAL A 26 4.68 -12.44 34.06
CA VAL A 26 5.00 -11.86 35.36
C VAL A 26 3.70 -11.75 36.15
N LYS A 27 3.46 -12.64 37.13
CA LYS A 27 2.33 -12.53 38.06
C LYS A 27 2.60 -11.41 39.06
N PHE A 28 1.64 -10.51 39.30
CA PHE A 28 1.66 -9.67 40.50
C PHE A 28 0.28 -9.11 40.92
N SER A 29 0.19 -8.75 42.21
CA SER A 29 -0.96 -8.23 42.95
C SER A 29 -1.18 -6.73 42.73
N THR A 30 -2.43 -6.32 42.51
CA THR A 30 -2.87 -4.93 42.30
C THR A 30 -3.06 -4.17 43.62
N SER A 31 -2.38 -3.04 43.78
CA SER A 31 -2.82 -1.96 44.70
C SER A 31 -4.06 -1.28 44.13
N TYR A 32 -4.97 -0.83 45.01
CA TYR A 32 -6.27 -0.24 44.68
C TYR A 32 -6.16 1.03 43.81
N GLU A 33 -6.19 0.87 42.49
CA GLU A 33 -6.41 1.95 41.52
C GLU A 33 -7.85 1.86 40.97
N LYS A 34 -8.45 3.01 40.65
CA LYS A 34 -9.79 3.05 40.06
C LYS A 34 -9.81 2.27 38.74
N VAL A 35 -10.91 1.60 38.46
CA VAL A 35 -11.03 0.78 37.24
C VAL A 35 -10.88 1.65 36.00
N HIS A 36 -10.03 1.22 35.06
CA HIS A 36 -9.83 1.89 33.77
C HIS A 36 -10.84 1.38 32.74
N VAL A 37 -11.54 2.32 32.09
CA VAL A 37 -12.54 2.04 31.05
C VAL A 37 -12.26 2.91 29.83
N ASN A 38 -12.34 2.31 28.64
CA ASN A 38 -12.16 3.02 27.38
C ASN A 38 -13.52 3.45 26.84
N ILE A 39 -13.69 4.76 26.62
CA ILE A 39 -14.91 5.33 26.05
C ILE A 39 -14.53 6.13 24.81
N GLY A 40 -15.48 6.42 23.93
CA GLY A 40 -15.28 7.48 22.95
C GLY A 40 -16.58 8.07 22.43
N THR A 41 -16.48 9.23 21.81
CA THR A 41 -17.59 9.95 21.17
C THR A 41 -17.71 9.54 19.72
N ILE A 42 -18.93 9.18 19.33
CA ILE A 42 -19.32 8.86 17.95
C ILE A 42 -20.58 9.65 17.58
N GLY A 43 -20.86 9.81 16.28
CA GLY A 43 -22.01 10.57 15.78
C GLY A 43 -21.65 11.40 14.55
N HIS A 44 -22.68 11.99 13.93
CA HIS A 44 -22.57 12.80 12.72
C HIS A 44 -21.66 14.03 12.87
N VAL A 45 -21.19 14.57 11.74
CA VAL A 45 -20.43 15.83 11.67
C VAL A 45 -21.23 16.94 12.36
N ASP A 46 -20.55 17.89 12.99
CA ASP A 46 -21.16 19.06 13.63
C ASP A 46 -22.18 18.81 14.76
N HIS A 47 -22.42 17.56 15.17
CA HIS A 47 -23.22 17.25 16.34
C HIS A 47 -22.53 17.61 17.68
N GLY A 48 -21.26 18.05 17.64
CA GLY A 48 -20.54 18.59 18.81
C GLY A 48 -19.81 17.54 19.65
N LYS A 49 -19.28 16.47 19.03
CA LYS A 49 -18.46 15.43 19.69
C LYS A 49 -17.25 16.02 20.43
N THR A 50 -16.42 16.78 19.71
CA THR A 50 -15.19 17.38 20.24
C THR A 50 -15.50 18.45 21.29
N THR A 51 -16.56 19.23 21.10
CA THR A 51 -17.06 20.20 22.08
C THR A 51 -17.49 19.51 23.39
N LEU A 52 -18.20 18.39 23.29
CA LEU A 52 -18.58 17.57 24.44
C LEU A 52 -17.35 17.04 25.16
N THR A 53 -16.37 16.53 24.42
CA THR A 53 -15.12 16.03 24.98
C THR A 53 -14.36 17.12 25.74
N ALA A 54 -14.27 18.34 25.17
CA ALA A 54 -13.69 19.49 25.87
C ALA A 54 -14.47 19.87 27.14
N ALA A 55 -15.82 19.87 27.08
CA ALA A 55 -16.68 20.19 28.21
C ALA A 55 -16.51 19.19 29.37
N ILE A 56 -16.42 17.89 29.06
CA ILE A 56 -16.14 16.84 30.05
C ILE A 56 -14.84 17.16 30.79
N THR A 57 -13.73 17.40 30.05
CA THR A 57 -12.43 17.67 30.70
C THR A 57 -12.44 18.94 31.54
N LYS A 58 -13.22 19.97 31.16
CA LYS A 58 -13.33 21.23 31.90
C LYS A 58 -14.00 21.02 33.24
N ILE A 59 -15.12 20.29 33.24
CA ILE A 59 -15.93 20.06 34.44
C ILE A 59 -15.23 19.10 35.40
N THR A 60 -14.62 18.03 34.89
CA THR A 60 -13.81 17.15 35.73
C THR A 60 -12.55 17.84 36.25
N SER A 61 -12.00 18.82 35.52
CA SER A 61 -10.90 19.66 36.00
C SER A 61 -11.31 20.63 37.10
N LYS A 62 -12.52 21.21 37.04
CA LYS A 62 -13.06 22.04 38.15
C LYS A 62 -13.19 21.23 39.45
N ALA A 63 -13.51 19.95 39.36
CA ALA A 63 -13.56 19.03 40.49
C ALA A 63 -12.17 18.52 40.94
N GLY A 64 -11.08 18.95 40.31
CA GLY A 64 -9.72 18.51 40.61
C GLY A 64 -9.38 17.08 40.17
N LEU A 65 -10.19 16.47 39.30
CA LEU A 65 -10.06 15.06 38.88
C LEU A 65 -9.24 14.87 37.60
N SER A 66 -9.06 15.92 36.80
CA SER A 66 -8.33 15.88 35.52
C SER A 66 -7.70 17.23 35.17
N LYS A 67 -6.92 17.25 34.09
CA LYS A 67 -6.46 18.50 33.46
C LYS A 67 -7.46 18.91 32.38
N PHE A 68 -7.82 20.19 32.32
CA PHE A 68 -8.61 20.74 31.23
C PHE A 68 -7.83 20.71 29.92
N ILE A 69 -8.50 20.31 28.84
CA ILE A 69 -7.99 20.31 27.46
C ILE A 69 -9.02 21.06 26.62
N SER A 70 -8.58 22.15 25.97
CA SER A 70 -9.48 22.98 25.16
C SER A 70 -9.78 22.32 23.80
N TYR A 71 -10.84 22.81 23.14
CA TYR A 71 -11.22 22.37 21.79
C TYR A 71 -10.02 22.37 20.81
N ASP A 72 -9.26 23.46 20.79
CA ASP A 72 -8.09 23.63 19.90
C ASP A 72 -6.88 22.73 20.24
N GLU A 73 -6.87 22.14 21.44
CA GLU A 73 -5.87 21.17 21.86
C GLU A 73 -6.27 19.73 21.48
N ILE A 74 -7.57 19.46 21.34
CA ILE A 74 -8.11 18.19 20.84
C ILE A 74 -7.93 18.14 19.32
N ASP A 75 -8.42 19.17 18.61
CA ASP A 75 -8.25 19.36 17.17
C ASP A 75 -6.96 20.17 16.90
N ARG A 76 -5.83 19.51 17.14
CA ARG A 76 -4.51 20.15 17.12
C ARG A 76 -3.90 20.24 15.73
N ALA A 77 -4.31 19.41 14.77
CA ALA A 77 -3.65 19.37 13.47
C ALA A 77 -3.93 20.67 12.69
N PRO A 78 -2.95 21.21 11.93
CA PRO A 78 -3.16 22.41 11.13
C PRO A 78 -4.34 22.29 10.16
N GLU A 79 -4.53 21.08 9.61
CA GLU A 79 -5.63 20.74 8.71
C GLU A 79 -6.99 20.68 9.43
N GLU A 80 -7.03 20.17 10.67
CA GLU A 80 -8.24 20.13 11.50
C GLU A 80 -8.70 21.56 11.83
N LYS A 81 -7.77 22.44 12.21
CA LYS A 81 -8.06 23.85 12.50
C LYS A 81 -8.53 24.64 11.29
N ALA A 82 -7.96 24.37 10.12
CA ALA A 82 -8.33 25.06 8.88
C ALA A 82 -9.72 24.65 8.36
N ARG A 83 -10.10 23.38 8.56
CA ARG A 83 -11.36 22.82 8.07
C ARG A 83 -12.48 22.81 9.11
N GLY A 84 -12.15 22.96 10.40
CA GLY A 84 -13.12 22.90 11.50
C GLY A 84 -13.70 21.51 11.75
N ILE A 85 -13.03 20.44 11.30
CA ILE A 85 -13.48 19.05 11.45
C ILE A 85 -12.37 18.19 12.05
N THR A 86 -12.74 17.26 12.93
CA THR A 86 -11.83 16.24 13.46
C THR A 86 -11.43 15.28 12.35
N ILE A 87 -10.12 15.07 12.17
CA ILE A 87 -9.56 14.16 11.16
C ILE A 87 -8.98 12.94 11.87
N ASN A 88 -8.17 13.17 12.90
CA ASN A 88 -7.49 12.11 13.65
C ASN A 88 -8.27 11.78 14.94
N ALA A 89 -8.24 10.52 15.35
CA ALA A 89 -8.77 10.13 16.64
C ALA A 89 -7.88 10.69 17.77
N SER A 90 -8.47 11.48 18.67
CA SER A 90 -7.75 12.12 19.77
C SER A 90 -8.01 11.39 21.09
N HIS A 91 -6.96 10.96 21.78
CA HIS A 91 -7.05 10.24 23.06
C HIS A 91 -6.81 11.14 24.26
N ILE A 92 -7.78 11.19 25.17
CA ILE A 92 -7.85 12.10 26.30
C ILE A 92 -8.12 11.32 27.58
N GLY A 93 -7.40 11.65 28.66
CA GLY A 93 -7.58 11.03 29.97
C GLY A 93 -8.34 11.93 30.93
N TYR A 94 -9.40 11.43 31.54
CA TYR A 94 -10.08 12.07 32.68
C TYR A 94 -10.56 11.01 33.68
N SER A 95 -11.08 11.45 34.82
CA SER A 95 -11.53 10.54 35.88
C SER A 95 -12.86 11.00 36.43
N SER A 96 -13.75 10.06 36.74
CA SER A 96 -14.90 10.31 37.61
C SER A 96 -14.52 10.05 39.07
N LYS A 97 -15.52 10.13 39.96
CA LYS A 97 -15.35 9.71 41.36
C LYS A 97 -15.02 8.22 41.46
N LEU A 98 -15.55 7.39 40.55
CA LEU A 98 -15.46 5.93 40.59
C LEU A 98 -14.38 5.34 39.68
N ARG A 99 -14.19 5.89 38.48
CA ARG A 99 -13.40 5.25 37.40
C ARG A 99 -12.40 6.21 36.74
N HIS A 100 -11.40 5.62 36.08
CA HIS A 100 -10.50 6.32 35.16
C HIS A 100 -10.94 6.05 33.72
N TYR A 101 -10.97 7.10 32.92
CA TYR A 101 -11.47 7.05 31.55
C TYR A 101 -10.39 7.45 30.54
N ALA A 102 -10.16 6.56 29.58
CA ALA A 102 -9.47 6.89 28.34
C ALA A 102 -10.53 7.16 27.28
N HIS A 103 -10.72 8.42 26.95
CA HIS A 103 -11.70 8.89 25.97
C HIS A 103 -11.05 9.02 24.60
N THR A 104 -11.67 8.43 23.58
CA THR A 104 -11.25 8.58 22.19
C THR A 104 -12.28 9.41 21.43
N ASP A 105 -11.91 10.62 21.02
CA ASP A 105 -12.76 11.49 20.21
C ASP A 105 -12.65 11.05 18.75
N CYS A 106 -13.75 10.56 18.16
CA CYS A 106 -13.74 10.04 16.79
C CYS A 106 -14.27 11.05 15.76
N PRO A 107 -13.71 11.07 14.55
CA PRO A 107 -14.20 11.91 13.47
C PRO A 107 -15.59 11.48 13.01
N GLY A 108 -16.43 12.45 12.62
CA GLY A 108 -17.80 12.21 12.13
C GLY A 108 -17.98 12.27 10.62
N HIS A 109 -16.95 12.69 9.88
CA HIS A 109 -17.05 12.91 8.43
C HIS A 109 -16.84 11.59 7.68
N ALA A 110 -17.61 11.39 6.60
CA ALA A 110 -17.60 10.14 5.83
C ALA A 110 -16.18 9.77 5.33
N ASP A 111 -15.42 10.77 4.87
CA ASP A 111 -14.04 10.55 4.40
C ASP A 111 -13.08 9.98 5.45
N TYR A 112 -13.40 10.11 6.75
CA TYR A 112 -12.54 9.71 7.87
C TYR A 112 -13.09 8.53 8.68
N ILE A 113 -14.04 7.76 8.12
CA ILE A 113 -14.60 6.55 8.75
C ILE A 113 -13.50 5.56 9.18
N LYS A 114 -12.41 5.44 8.42
CA LYS A 114 -11.28 4.54 8.77
C LYS A 114 -10.70 4.86 10.15
N ASN A 115 -10.57 6.14 10.47
CA ASN A 115 -10.04 6.60 11.75
C ASN A 115 -11.06 6.36 12.88
N MET A 116 -12.35 6.49 12.57
CA MET A 116 -13.43 6.13 13.49
C MET A 116 -13.43 4.63 13.81
N ILE A 117 -13.30 3.75 12.81
CA ILE A 117 -13.23 2.28 13.02
C ILE A 117 -12.06 1.92 13.95
N SER A 118 -10.88 2.51 13.70
CA SER A 118 -9.70 2.31 14.55
C SER A 118 -9.97 2.73 16.00
N GLY A 119 -10.54 3.93 16.22
CA GLY A 119 -10.89 4.42 17.55
C GLY A 119 -11.96 3.58 18.24
N ALA A 120 -13.04 3.23 17.54
CA ALA A 120 -14.16 2.45 18.06
C ALA A 120 -13.75 1.03 18.48
N SER A 121 -12.77 0.43 17.81
CA SER A 121 -12.21 -0.89 18.17
C SER A 121 -11.54 -0.95 19.55
N GLN A 122 -11.27 0.22 20.14
CA GLN A 122 -10.64 0.36 21.46
C GLN A 122 -11.64 0.58 22.59
N MET A 123 -12.89 0.89 22.24
CA MET A 123 -13.93 1.33 23.18
C MET A 123 -14.58 0.13 23.89
N ASP A 124 -14.67 0.20 25.21
CA ASP A 124 -15.49 -0.71 26.03
C ASP A 124 -16.98 -0.30 25.97
N GLY A 125 -17.24 1.00 25.80
CA GLY A 125 -18.55 1.60 25.53
C GLY A 125 -18.40 2.91 24.75
N ALA A 126 -19.47 3.39 24.11
CA ALA A 126 -19.43 4.62 23.32
C ALA A 126 -20.48 5.63 23.76
N ILE A 127 -20.19 6.91 23.57
CA ILE A 127 -21.14 8.03 23.73
C ILE A 127 -21.59 8.42 22.33
N LEU A 128 -22.87 8.23 22.03
CA LEU A 128 -23.45 8.65 20.76
C LEU A 128 -24.01 10.06 20.90
N VAL A 129 -23.42 11.00 20.17
CA VAL A 129 -23.75 12.42 20.21
C VAL A 129 -24.68 12.76 19.05
N VAL A 130 -25.86 13.30 19.37
CA VAL A 130 -26.90 13.66 18.40
C VAL A 130 -27.35 15.09 18.64
N ALA A 131 -27.37 15.94 17.61
CA ALA A 131 -27.90 17.29 17.75
C ALA A 131 -29.44 17.28 17.80
N ALA A 132 -30.03 17.88 18.82
CA ALA A 132 -31.49 17.98 18.98
C ALA A 132 -32.16 18.75 17.83
N SER A 133 -31.44 19.68 17.19
CA SER A 133 -31.93 20.45 16.04
C SER A 133 -31.99 19.68 14.73
N GLU A 134 -31.23 18.60 14.59
CA GLU A 134 -31.06 17.84 13.34
C GLU A 134 -31.61 16.41 13.44
N GLY A 135 -31.56 15.82 14.64
CA GLY A 135 -31.97 14.44 14.86
C GLY A 135 -30.97 13.41 14.27
N PRO A 136 -31.42 12.18 14.00
CA PRO A 136 -30.58 11.13 13.46
C PRO A 136 -30.21 11.34 11.98
N MET A 137 -28.91 11.47 11.71
CA MET A 137 -28.35 11.66 10.37
C MET A 137 -27.73 10.37 9.79
N PRO A 138 -27.40 10.29 8.49
CA PRO A 138 -26.85 9.08 7.86
C PRO A 138 -25.60 8.52 8.56
N GLN A 139 -24.68 9.39 8.99
CA GLN A 139 -23.45 9.01 9.69
C GLN A 139 -23.76 8.52 11.11
N THR A 140 -24.85 8.95 11.74
CA THR A 140 -25.32 8.39 13.02
C THR A 140 -25.62 6.89 12.86
N ARG A 141 -26.31 6.52 11.77
CA ARG A 141 -26.61 5.11 11.43
C ARG A 141 -25.33 4.32 11.13
N GLU A 142 -24.46 4.89 10.31
CA GLU A 142 -23.19 4.26 9.93
C GLU A 142 -22.27 4.01 11.14
N HIS A 143 -22.17 4.99 12.03
CA HIS A 143 -21.38 4.87 13.26
C HIS A 143 -21.94 3.79 14.19
N LEU A 144 -23.27 3.68 14.32
CA LEU A 144 -23.92 2.61 15.09
C LEU A 144 -23.59 1.23 14.52
N LEU A 145 -23.73 1.06 13.20
CA LEU A 145 -23.41 -0.20 12.53
C LEU A 145 -21.95 -0.60 12.75
N LEU A 146 -21.02 0.34 12.54
CA LEU A 146 -19.59 0.09 12.68
C LEU A 146 -19.18 -0.16 14.13
N ALA A 147 -19.71 0.60 15.10
CA ALA A 147 -19.49 0.38 16.52
C ALA A 147 -19.90 -1.04 16.94
N ARG A 148 -21.04 -1.52 16.41
CA ARG A 148 -21.49 -2.89 16.65
C ARG A 148 -20.53 -3.93 16.06
N GLN A 149 -20.08 -3.72 14.83
CA GLN A 149 -19.18 -4.64 14.12
C GLN A 149 -17.80 -4.75 14.80
N VAL A 150 -17.27 -3.66 15.34
CA VAL A 150 -15.99 -3.67 16.08
C VAL A 150 -16.13 -4.19 17.52
N GLY A 151 -17.35 -4.48 17.97
CA GLY A 151 -17.61 -5.17 19.23
C GLY A 151 -18.05 -4.29 20.40
N VAL A 152 -18.39 -3.01 20.16
CA VAL A 152 -18.99 -2.15 21.20
C VAL A 152 -20.37 -2.69 21.56
N LYS A 153 -20.62 -2.91 22.85
CA LYS A 153 -21.86 -3.52 23.35
C LYS A 153 -22.84 -2.53 23.96
N LYS A 154 -22.32 -1.46 24.57
CA LYS A 154 -23.09 -0.49 25.34
C LYS A 154 -22.84 0.92 24.82
N ILE A 155 -23.92 1.65 24.59
CA ILE A 155 -23.93 3.02 24.09
C ILE A 155 -24.74 3.88 25.05
N VAL A 156 -24.23 5.06 25.39
CA VAL A 156 -24.95 6.10 26.12
C VAL A 156 -25.28 7.23 25.14
N LEU A 157 -26.53 7.70 25.12
CA LEU A 157 -26.97 8.78 24.24
C LEU A 157 -26.79 10.14 24.90
N TYR A 158 -26.17 11.07 24.18
CA TYR A 158 -26.11 12.47 24.56
C TYR A 158 -26.78 13.31 23.46
N ILE A 159 -27.98 13.81 23.76
CA ILE A 159 -28.72 14.72 22.88
C ILE A 159 -28.19 16.13 23.18
N ASN A 160 -27.41 16.63 22.24
CA ASN A 160 -26.67 17.89 22.32
C ASN A 160 -27.44 19.04 21.63
N LYS A 161 -26.99 20.28 21.79
CA LYS A 161 -27.61 21.49 21.22
C LYS A 161 -29.07 21.71 21.66
N CYS A 162 -29.46 21.18 22.83
CA CYS A 162 -30.79 21.41 23.42
C CYS A 162 -31.09 22.89 23.69
N ASP A 163 -30.10 23.78 23.66
CA ASP A 163 -30.29 25.23 23.78
C ASP A 163 -30.90 25.90 22.55
N LEU A 164 -30.93 25.21 21.40
CA LEU A 164 -31.44 25.76 20.13
C LEU A 164 -32.90 25.39 19.86
N VAL A 165 -33.47 24.45 20.62
CA VAL A 165 -34.80 23.88 20.36
C VAL A 165 -35.59 23.68 21.65
N ASP A 166 -36.92 23.70 21.53
CA ASP A 166 -37.83 23.49 22.65
C ASP A 166 -37.86 22.02 23.12
N ASN A 167 -38.36 21.80 24.34
CA ASN A 167 -38.36 20.48 25.00
C ASN A 167 -39.14 19.40 24.23
N ASP A 168 -40.21 19.77 23.52
CA ASP A 168 -41.02 18.83 22.74
C ASP A 168 -40.19 18.15 21.64
N VAL A 169 -39.21 18.87 21.07
CA VAL A 169 -38.29 18.33 20.06
C VAL A 169 -37.32 17.33 20.68
N TRP A 170 -36.94 17.51 21.95
CA TRP A 170 -36.01 16.60 22.63
C TRP A 170 -36.61 15.20 22.76
N GLU A 171 -37.88 15.14 23.17
CA GLU A 171 -38.62 13.88 23.33
C GLU A 171 -38.80 13.15 22.00
N LEU A 172 -39.08 13.89 20.91
CA LEU A 172 -39.19 13.31 19.58
C LEU A 172 -37.85 12.68 19.12
N VAL A 173 -36.74 13.42 19.26
CA VAL A 173 -35.41 12.93 18.90
C VAL A 173 -35.01 11.74 19.78
N GLU A 174 -35.38 11.72 21.07
CA GLU A 174 -35.17 10.57 21.93
C GLU A 174 -35.87 9.32 21.39
N LEU A 175 -37.15 9.42 21.01
CA LEU A 175 -37.93 8.29 20.49
C LEU A 175 -37.29 7.71 19.21
N GLU A 176 -36.94 8.56 18.25
CA GLU A 176 -36.28 8.15 17.01
C GLU A 176 -34.93 7.47 17.27
N MET A 177 -34.15 7.99 18.23
CA MET A 177 -32.86 7.41 18.58
C MET A 177 -33.00 6.05 19.29
N ARG A 178 -34.03 5.86 20.13
CA ARG A 178 -34.30 4.57 20.78
C ARG A 178 -34.72 3.49 19.78
N GLU A 179 -35.54 3.85 18.80
CA GLU A 179 -35.91 2.97 17.68
C GLU A 179 -34.66 2.59 16.88
N MET A 180 -33.85 3.57 16.49
CA MET A 180 -32.62 3.33 15.74
C MET A 180 -31.62 2.46 16.50
N LEU A 181 -31.44 2.64 17.80
CA LEU A 181 -30.58 1.76 18.61
C LEU A 181 -31.07 0.30 18.56
N SER A 182 -32.38 0.09 18.62
CA SER A 182 -33.00 -1.23 18.57
C SER A 182 -32.77 -1.90 17.21
N ASP A 183 -32.91 -1.15 16.11
CA ASP A 183 -32.66 -1.62 14.74
C ASP A 183 -31.23 -2.14 14.55
N PHE A 184 -30.24 -1.48 15.16
CA PHE A 184 -28.83 -1.88 15.08
C PHE A 184 -28.40 -2.90 16.18
N GLY A 185 -29.35 -3.44 16.94
CA GLY A 185 -29.10 -4.49 17.93
C GLY A 185 -28.45 -4.00 19.23
N PHE A 186 -28.62 -2.71 19.54
CA PHE A 186 -28.33 -2.13 20.84
C PHE A 186 -29.58 -2.12 21.73
N ASP A 187 -29.37 -1.83 23.00
CA ASP A 187 -30.44 -1.74 23.99
C ASP A 187 -31.20 -0.41 23.81
N GLY A 188 -32.44 -0.47 23.31
CA GLY A 188 -33.32 0.70 23.17
C GLY A 188 -33.65 1.37 24.51
N GLY A 189 -33.40 0.70 25.64
CA GLY A 189 -33.47 1.25 27.00
C GLY A 189 -32.20 1.99 27.44
N ALA A 190 -31.25 2.27 26.55
CA ALA A 190 -30.02 2.99 26.89
C ALA A 190 -30.30 4.33 27.60
N PRO A 191 -29.42 4.77 28.53
CA PRO A 191 -29.54 6.07 29.16
C PRO A 191 -29.41 7.19 28.12
N VAL A 192 -30.30 8.17 28.22
CA VAL A 192 -30.35 9.36 27.38
C VAL A 192 -30.13 10.58 28.27
N VAL A 193 -29.21 11.45 27.86
CA VAL A 193 -28.92 12.69 28.58
C VAL A 193 -29.09 13.88 27.64
N PHE A 194 -29.92 14.83 28.06
CA PHE A 194 -30.17 16.08 27.34
C PHE A 194 -29.25 17.18 27.85
N GLY A 195 -28.60 17.90 26.93
CA GLY A 195 -27.72 19.00 27.29
C GLY A 195 -27.21 19.85 26.13
N SER A 196 -26.36 20.79 26.49
CA SER A 196 -25.63 21.66 25.58
C SER A 196 -24.17 21.69 25.98
N ALA A 197 -23.34 20.99 25.21
CA ALA A 197 -21.90 20.94 25.42
C ALA A 197 -21.27 22.34 25.38
N THR A 198 -21.80 23.24 24.54
CA THR A 198 -21.33 24.63 24.42
C THR A 198 -21.62 25.44 25.68
N LYS A 199 -22.85 25.36 26.23
CA LYS A 199 -23.20 26.02 27.50
C LYS A 199 -22.39 25.46 28.67
N ALA A 200 -22.23 24.15 28.73
CA ALA A 200 -21.37 23.49 29.71
C ALA A 200 -19.91 23.95 29.61
N LEU A 201 -19.37 24.08 28.39
CA LEU A 201 -18.03 24.60 28.16
C LEU A 201 -17.90 26.08 28.55
N ASN A 202 -18.95 26.88 28.40
CA ASN A 202 -18.98 28.28 28.84
C ASN A 202 -19.17 28.45 30.36
N GLY A 203 -19.48 27.36 31.08
CA GLY A 203 -19.62 27.34 32.53
C GLY A 203 -21.02 27.71 33.03
N ASP A 204 -22.04 27.50 32.20
CA ASP A 204 -23.45 27.67 32.59
C ASP A 204 -23.88 26.55 33.55
N THR A 205 -24.45 26.92 34.69
CA THR A 205 -24.94 25.99 35.72
C THR A 205 -26.40 25.57 35.52
N SER A 206 -27.02 25.96 34.41
CA SER A 206 -28.34 25.48 34.03
C SER A 206 -28.40 23.95 33.92
N PRO A 207 -29.60 23.33 34.01
CA PRO A 207 -29.75 21.87 33.93
C PRO A 207 -29.18 21.27 32.63
N ILE A 208 -29.17 22.05 31.54
CA ILE A 208 -28.62 21.66 30.23
C ILE A 208 -27.12 21.95 30.11
N GLY A 209 -26.53 22.71 31.03
CA GLY A 209 -25.11 23.07 31.06
C GLY A 209 -24.28 22.04 31.84
N GLU A 210 -23.59 22.49 32.89
CA GLU A 210 -22.66 21.65 33.68
C GLU A 210 -23.32 20.41 34.29
N ASP A 211 -24.57 20.51 34.73
CA ASP A 211 -25.30 19.39 35.34
C ASP A 211 -25.54 18.24 34.34
N SER A 212 -25.76 18.55 33.05
CA SER A 212 -25.91 17.53 32.00
C SER A 212 -24.66 16.65 31.87
N ILE A 213 -23.47 17.21 32.09
CA ILE A 213 -22.21 16.47 31.98
C ILE A 213 -22.00 15.57 33.19
N TRP A 214 -22.40 15.99 34.39
CA TRP A 214 -22.40 15.11 35.56
C TRP A 214 -23.39 13.95 35.40
N ARG A 215 -24.61 14.24 34.92
CA ARG A 215 -25.59 13.19 34.58
C ARG A 215 -25.07 12.21 33.53
N LEU A 216 -24.32 12.70 32.53
CA LEU A 216 -23.65 11.86 31.54
C LEU A 216 -22.58 10.96 32.20
N LEU A 217 -21.71 11.51 33.06
CA LEU A 217 -20.69 10.72 33.75
C LEU A 217 -21.31 9.66 34.68
N ASP A 218 -22.39 9.99 35.38
CA ASP A 218 -23.12 9.06 36.24
C ASP A 218 -23.82 7.95 35.42
N ALA A 219 -24.38 8.30 34.26
CA ALA A 219 -24.95 7.33 33.33
C ALA A 219 -23.89 6.37 32.78
N ILE A 220 -22.70 6.87 32.44
CA ILE A 220 -21.55 6.07 32.00
C ILE A 220 -21.08 5.14 33.13
N ASP A 221 -20.91 5.66 34.35
CA ASP A 221 -20.46 4.90 35.52
C ASP A 221 -21.43 3.76 35.87
N SER A 222 -22.74 3.98 35.74
CA SER A 222 -23.77 3.00 36.08
C SER A 222 -24.07 1.99 34.97
N TYR A 223 -24.12 2.43 33.70
CA TYR A 223 -24.61 1.62 32.59
C TYR A 223 -23.51 0.84 31.86
N ILE A 224 -22.31 1.39 31.74
CA ILE A 224 -21.20 0.69 31.08
C ILE A 224 -20.55 -0.24 32.13
N PRO A 225 -20.52 -1.57 31.88
CA PRO A 225 -19.94 -2.51 32.82
C PRO A 225 -18.42 -2.38 32.88
N ASN A 226 -17.83 -2.74 34.02
CA ASN A 226 -16.39 -2.85 34.12
C ASN A 226 -15.87 -3.95 33.16
N PRO A 227 -14.86 -3.66 32.32
CA PRO A 227 -14.33 -4.64 31.40
C PRO A 227 -13.60 -5.76 32.16
N SER A 228 -13.90 -7.02 31.84
CA SER A 228 -13.13 -8.17 32.34
C SER A 228 -11.87 -8.33 31.49
N ARG A 229 -10.74 -7.81 31.96
CA ARG A 229 -9.47 -7.84 31.22
C ARG A 229 -8.57 -8.98 31.74
N ASP A 230 -7.85 -9.63 30.82
CA ASP A 230 -6.89 -10.68 31.17
C ASP A 230 -5.55 -10.06 31.54
N TYR A 231 -5.24 -10.04 32.83
CA TYR A 231 -3.96 -9.55 33.37
C TYR A 231 -2.88 -10.64 33.48
N THR A 232 -3.24 -11.90 33.23
CA THR A 232 -2.37 -13.05 33.48
C THR A 232 -1.60 -13.52 32.26
N SER A 233 -2.17 -13.33 31.07
CA SER A 233 -1.50 -13.66 29.81
C SER A 233 -0.34 -12.71 29.49
N PRO A 234 0.60 -13.12 28.61
CA PRO A 234 1.61 -12.21 28.05
C PRO A 234 0.99 -10.95 27.46
N PHE A 235 1.65 -9.81 27.66
CA PHE A 235 1.09 -8.56 27.19
C PHE A 235 1.01 -8.51 25.67
N LEU A 236 -0.04 -7.89 25.14
CA LEU A 236 -0.24 -7.72 23.72
C LEU A 236 -0.62 -6.27 23.44
N LEU A 237 0.24 -5.56 22.73
CA LEU A 237 0.00 -4.18 22.30
C LEU A 237 -0.11 -4.13 20.77
N PRO A 238 -1.32 -3.97 20.21
CA PRO A 238 -1.48 -3.54 18.82
C PRO A 238 -0.96 -2.11 18.68
N ILE A 239 -0.18 -1.83 17.64
CA ILE A 239 0.36 -0.49 17.39
C ILE A 239 -0.64 0.31 16.55
N ASP A 240 -1.11 1.43 17.11
CA ASP A 240 -1.96 2.40 16.41
C ASP A 240 -1.10 3.41 15.64
N ASN A 241 -0.02 3.89 16.27
CA ASN A 241 0.86 4.89 15.69
C ASN A 241 2.30 4.74 16.21
N SER A 242 3.27 5.27 15.48
CA SER A 242 4.67 5.30 15.91
C SER A 242 5.36 6.60 15.51
N PHE A 243 6.20 7.13 16.39
CA PHE A 243 7.02 8.30 16.10
C PHE A 243 8.39 8.15 16.73
N THR A 244 9.38 8.90 16.25
CA THR A 244 10.74 8.82 16.79
C THR A 244 11.06 10.08 17.57
N VAL A 245 11.57 9.88 18.78
CA VAL A 245 12.04 10.96 19.64
C VAL A 245 13.56 11.06 19.48
N PRO A 246 14.09 12.19 18.94
CA PRO A 246 15.51 12.38 18.75
C PRO A 246 16.30 12.12 20.05
N GLY A 247 17.32 11.27 19.97
CA GLY A 247 18.17 10.91 21.12
C GLY A 247 17.56 9.91 22.11
N ARG A 248 16.29 9.51 21.99
CA ARG A 248 15.66 8.51 22.89
C ARG A 248 15.26 7.20 22.20
N GLY A 249 14.82 7.25 20.94
CA GLY A 249 14.41 6.06 20.18
C GLY A 249 12.99 6.17 19.60
N THR A 250 12.42 5.04 19.16
CA THR A 250 11.07 4.99 18.59
C THR A 250 10.03 4.73 19.67
N VAL A 251 9.01 5.58 19.74
CA VAL A 251 7.84 5.43 20.62
C VAL A 251 6.70 4.84 19.79
N VAL A 252 6.15 3.73 20.26
CA VAL A 252 4.94 3.11 19.69
C VAL A 252 3.76 3.40 20.60
N VAL A 253 2.62 3.78 20.02
CA VAL A 253 1.40 4.11 20.75
C VAL A 253 0.36 3.06 20.45
N GLY A 254 -0.35 2.61 21.48
CA GLY A 254 -1.47 1.69 21.33
C GLY A 254 -2.21 1.42 22.64
N THR A 255 -3.33 0.73 22.53
CA THR A 255 -4.10 0.27 23.69
C THR A 255 -3.75 -1.19 24.00
N LEU A 256 -3.25 -1.45 25.22
CA LEU A 256 -2.86 -2.80 25.64
C LEU A 256 -4.10 -3.73 25.63
N LYS A 257 -4.12 -4.84 24.90
CA LYS A 257 -5.32 -5.70 24.84
C LYS A 257 -5.38 -6.74 25.96
N ARG A 258 -4.23 -7.24 26.39
CA ARG A 258 -4.08 -8.21 27.50
C ARG A 258 -2.72 -8.06 28.16
N GLY A 259 -2.57 -8.65 29.33
CA GLY A 259 -1.36 -8.70 30.15
C GLY A 259 -0.99 -7.39 30.84
N ILE A 260 0.22 -7.35 31.38
CA ILE A 260 0.81 -6.18 32.04
C ILE A 260 2.19 -5.96 31.43
N VAL A 261 2.46 -4.73 30.99
CA VAL A 261 3.77 -4.32 30.47
C VAL A 261 4.54 -3.56 31.55
N LYS A 262 5.82 -3.89 31.73
CA LYS A 262 6.69 -3.26 32.75
C LYS A 262 7.88 -2.57 32.08
N LYS A 263 8.34 -1.48 32.70
CA LYS A 263 9.57 -0.83 32.29
C LYS A 263 10.74 -1.82 32.39
N ASN A 264 11.65 -1.78 31.41
CA ASN A 264 12.79 -2.69 31.23
C ASN A 264 12.45 -4.16 30.92
N CYS A 265 11.22 -4.48 30.51
CA CYS A 265 10.91 -5.84 30.06
C CYS A 265 11.40 -6.10 28.63
N GLU A 266 11.76 -7.36 28.34
CA GLU A 266 12.00 -7.81 26.98
C GLU A 266 10.69 -7.97 26.23
N ALA A 267 10.67 -7.49 24.99
CA ALA A 267 9.52 -7.54 24.14
C ALA A 267 9.92 -7.88 22.70
N ASP A 268 9.10 -8.68 22.03
CA ASP A 268 9.25 -8.97 20.62
C ASP A 268 8.23 -8.11 19.84
N LEU A 269 8.73 -7.31 18.90
CA LEU A 269 7.93 -6.64 17.88
C LEU A 269 7.68 -7.64 16.74
N LEU A 270 6.43 -8.05 16.57
CA LEU A 270 5.99 -9.08 15.64
C LEU A 270 5.10 -8.46 14.57
N GLY A 271 5.40 -8.59 13.29
CA GLY A 271 4.51 -8.14 12.21
C GLY A 271 5.17 -8.23 10.82
N PHE A 272 4.36 -8.54 9.79
CA PHE A 272 4.81 -8.66 8.39
C PHE A 272 5.98 -9.66 8.21
N ASP A 273 5.86 -10.83 8.83
CA ASP A 273 6.90 -11.89 8.91
C ASP A 273 8.25 -11.44 9.49
N VAL A 274 8.27 -10.28 10.17
CA VAL A 274 9.45 -9.79 10.90
C VAL A 274 9.22 -10.00 12.40
N LYS A 275 10.22 -10.60 13.05
CA LYS A 275 10.34 -10.68 14.51
C LYS A 275 11.59 -9.92 14.95
N LEU A 276 11.41 -8.79 15.64
CA LEU A 276 12.50 -8.01 16.22
C LEU A 276 12.43 -8.05 17.73
N SER A 277 13.49 -8.53 18.36
CA SER A 277 13.61 -8.47 19.82
C SER A 277 14.07 -7.07 20.24
N THR A 278 13.37 -6.48 21.19
CA THR A 278 13.63 -5.16 21.76
C THR A 278 13.40 -5.16 23.27
N THR A 279 13.73 -4.05 23.91
CA THR A 279 13.49 -3.83 25.34
C THR A 279 12.65 -2.58 25.51
N VAL A 280 11.63 -2.67 26.36
CA VAL A 280 10.76 -1.56 26.73
C VAL A 280 11.53 -0.62 27.64
N SER A 281 11.97 0.52 27.12
CA SER A 281 12.82 1.46 27.86
C SER A 281 12.03 2.35 28.79
N ASP A 282 10.88 2.84 28.33
CA ASP A 282 10.01 3.73 29.09
C ASP A 282 8.56 3.51 28.65
N ILE A 283 7.62 3.68 29.57
CA ILE A 283 6.17 3.56 29.31
C ILE A 283 5.53 4.87 29.76
N GLN A 284 4.72 5.47 28.89
CA GLN A 284 4.02 6.71 29.16
C GLN A 284 2.51 6.52 29.00
N VAL A 285 1.74 6.88 30.01
CA VAL A 285 0.28 6.97 29.95
C VAL A 285 -0.08 8.46 30.05
N PHE A 286 -0.76 9.00 29.04
CA PHE A 286 -1.09 10.44 28.96
C PHE A 286 0.11 11.38 29.21
N LYS A 287 1.28 11.08 28.60
CA LYS A 287 2.55 11.83 28.75
C LYS A 287 3.21 11.77 30.14
N LYS A 288 2.71 10.94 31.06
CA LYS A 288 3.36 10.68 32.36
C LYS A 288 4.08 9.32 32.30
N SER A 289 5.35 9.29 32.71
CA SER A 289 6.11 8.04 32.79
C SER A 289 5.59 7.19 33.95
N VAL A 290 5.25 5.93 33.67
CA VAL A 290 4.72 4.97 34.64
C VAL A 290 5.61 3.73 34.73
N PRO A 291 5.72 3.08 35.90
CA PRO A 291 6.56 1.88 36.07
C PRO A 291 5.99 0.64 35.36
N SER A 292 4.68 0.56 35.24
CA SER A 292 3.94 -0.50 34.55
C SER A 292 2.63 0.04 33.99
N ALA A 293 2.11 -0.62 32.97
CA ALA A 293 0.77 -0.36 32.44
C ALA A 293 -0.02 -1.66 32.27
N ASN A 294 -1.32 -1.57 32.52
CA ASN A 294 -2.25 -2.68 32.58
C ASN A 294 -3.05 -2.81 31.28
N ALA A 295 -3.66 -3.99 31.07
CA ALA A 295 -4.54 -4.23 29.94
C ALA A 295 -5.63 -3.15 29.90
N GLY A 296 -5.80 -2.61 28.69
CA GLY A 296 -6.73 -1.60 28.21
C GLY A 296 -6.36 -0.15 28.51
N GLU A 297 -5.19 0.12 29.09
CA GLU A 297 -4.63 1.48 29.08
C GLU A 297 -4.05 1.82 27.70
N ASN A 298 -4.23 3.07 27.27
CA ASN A 298 -3.55 3.61 26.09
C ASN A 298 -2.16 4.10 26.51
N VAL A 299 -1.14 3.48 25.92
CA VAL A 299 0.26 3.62 26.32
C VAL A 299 1.13 4.04 25.14
N GLY A 300 2.08 4.94 25.40
CA GLY A 300 3.25 5.17 24.56
C GLY A 300 4.45 4.41 25.11
N ILE A 301 4.97 3.43 24.36
CA ILE A 301 6.11 2.61 24.76
C ILE A 301 7.35 3.00 23.95
N LEU A 302 8.42 3.39 24.64
CA LEU A 302 9.71 3.66 24.01
C LEU A 302 10.48 2.34 23.83
N LEU A 303 10.76 1.98 22.57
CA LEU A 303 11.49 0.76 22.21
C LEU A 303 12.99 1.07 22.00
N ARG A 304 13.86 0.28 22.64
CA ARG A 304 15.31 0.44 22.51
C ARG A 304 15.83 -0.22 21.23
N GLY A 305 16.72 0.48 20.52
CA GLY A 305 17.48 -0.09 19.41
C GLY A 305 16.70 -0.27 18.09
N ILE A 306 15.46 0.21 18.01
CA ILE A 306 14.68 0.24 16.78
C ILE A 306 14.78 1.64 16.16
N LYS A 307 15.34 1.74 14.96
CA LYS A 307 15.35 2.97 14.15
C LYS A 307 14.13 3.00 13.23
N ASN A 308 13.54 4.18 13.06
CA ASN A 308 12.40 4.42 12.16
C ASN A 308 12.72 4.11 10.68
N ASP A 309 14.01 4.10 10.31
CA ASP A 309 14.49 3.82 8.94
C ASP A 309 14.29 2.36 8.49
N SER A 310 13.66 1.52 9.32
CA SER A 310 13.05 0.25 8.87
C SER A 310 11.85 0.48 7.92
N VAL A 311 11.50 1.75 7.69
CA VAL A 311 10.52 2.28 6.72
C VAL A 311 11.23 3.27 5.78
N ALA A 312 12.26 2.79 5.07
CA ALA A 312 13.13 3.64 4.24
C ALA A 312 12.53 3.91 2.85
N LYS A 313 12.16 5.17 2.62
CA LYS A 313 11.69 5.89 1.42
C LYS A 313 12.38 5.55 0.08
N GLY A 314 11.65 5.77 -1.02
CA GLY A 314 12.16 5.84 -2.41
C GLY A 314 11.61 4.73 -3.30
N ALA A 315 12.41 3.69 -3.54
CA ALA A 315 11.99 2.47 -4.27
C ALA A 315 11.26 1.44 -3.37
N ALA A 316 11.12 1.75 -2.08
CA ALA A 316 10.54 0.91 -1.05
C ALA A 316 9.08 1.23 -0.70
N PHE A 317 8.53 2.30 -1.28
CA PHE A 317 7.24 2.86 -0.89
C PHE A 317 6.07 1.93 -1.21
N PHE A 318 6.19 1.11 -2.25
CA PHE A 318 5.11 0.22 -2.71
C PHE A 318 5.43 -1.26 -2.49
N ILE A 319 6.70 -1.67 -2.63
CA ILE A 319 7.09 -3.10 -2.52
C ILE A 319 6.66 -3.70 -1.18
N LYS A 320 6.88 -2.99 -0.07
CA LYS A 320 6.49 -3.47 1.26
C LYS A 320 4.96 -3.52 1.41
N PRO A 321 4.21 -2.41 1.29
CA PRO A 321 2.75 -2.44 1.51
C PRO A 321 1.97 -3.28 0.48
N MET A 322 2.44 -3.41 -0.77
CA MET A 322 1.78 -4.27 -1.77
C MET A 322 2.01 -5.76 -1.50
N ARG A 323 3.23 -6.11 -1.12
CA ARG A 323 3.57 -7.49 -0.75
C ARG A 323 2.93 -7.92 0.56
N ASP A 324 2.85 -7.01 1.52
CA ASP A 324 2.15 -7.21 2.80
C ASP A 324 0.65 -7.47 2.60
N ARG A 325 0.08 -7.03 1.46
CA ARG A 325 -1.31 -7.27 1.04
C ARG A 325 -1.47 -8.40 0.02
N GLU A 326 -0.42 -9.17 -0.25
CA GLU A 326 -0.43 -10.30 -1.20
C GLU A 326 -0.91 -9.91 -2.61
N TYR A 327 -0.65 -8.67 -3.02
CA TYR A 327 -0.94 -8.24 -4.38
C TYR A 327 -0.09 -9.02 -5.38
N VAL A 328 -0.70 -9.35 -6.50
CA VAL A 328 -0.03 -10.01 -7.62
C VAL A 328 0.05 -9.07 -8.81
N THR A 329 -0.83 -8.07 -8.89
CA THR A 329 -0.73 -7.01 -9.89
C THR A 329 -0.74 -5.63 -9.26
N LEU A 330 -0.16 -4.65 -9.97
CA LEU A 330 -0.22 -3.26 -9.54
C LEU A 330 -1.67 -2.75 -9.43
N ILE A 331 -2.55 -3.30 -10.26
CA ILE A 331 -3.97 -2.92 -10.35
C ILE A 331 -4.79 -3.41 -9.17
N ASP A 332 -4.32 -4.44 -8.45
CA ASP A 332 -4.96 -4.91 -7.21
C ASP A 332 -5.12 -3.74 -6.21
N LEU A 333 -4.14 -2.83 -6.14
CA LEU A 333 -4.22 -1.61 -5.32
C LEU A 333 -5.38 -0.70 -5.74
N PHE A 334 -5.55 -0.49 -7.03
CA PHE A 334 -6.58 0.40 -7.57
C PHE A 334 -7.97 -0.24 -7.49
N GLN A 335 -8.07 -1.56 -7.64
CA GLN A 335 -9.31 -2.31 -7.43
C GLN A 335 -9.79 -2.24 -5.97
N GLU A 336 -8.87 -2.27 -5.00
CA GLU A 336 -9.22 -2.05 -3.59
C GLU A 336 -9.65 -0.61 -3.29
N LEU A 337 -9.03 0.38 -3.94
CA LEU A 337 -9.29 1.80 -3.66
C LEU A 337 -10.54 2.34 -4.35
N TYR A 338 -10.77 1.96 -5.61
CA TYR A 338 -11.81 2.52 -6.48
C TYR A 338 -12.91 1.51 -6.81
N GLY A 339 -12.79 0.26 -6.37
CA GLY A 339 -13.74 -0.82 -6.64
C GLY A 339 -13.37 -1.66 -7.86
N MET A 340 -13.89 -2.90 -7.90
CA MET A 340 -13.46 -3.92 -8.87
C MET A 340 -13.70 -3.52 -10.32
N ASN A 341 -14.83 -2.88 -10.62
CA ASN A 341 -15.19 -2.47 -11.98
C ASN A 341 -14.29 -1.35 -12.51
N TYR A 342 -13.99 -0.35 -11.69
CA TYR A 342 -13.10 0.76 -12.08
C TYR A 342 -11.66 0.30 -12.22
N GLY A 343 -11.20 -0.59 -11.34
CA GLY A 343 -9.88 -1.16 -11.50
C GLY A 343 -9.77 -2.08 -12.72
N ALA A 344 -10.83 -2.78 -13.14
CA ALA A 344 -10.85 -3.52 -14.40
C ALA A 344 -10.77 -2.61 -15.64
N LEU A 345 -11.37 -1.41 -15.59
CA LEU A 345 -11.20 -0.41 -16.65
C LEU A 345 -9.74 0.07 -16.75
N LEU A 346 -9.07 0.25 -15.61
CA LEU A 346 -7.66 0.64 -15.56
C LEU A 346 -6.70 -0.44 -16.10
N VAL A 347 -7.15 -1.70 -16.21
CA VAL A 347 -6.37 -2.79 -16.84
C VAL A 347 -6.17 -2.53 -18.33
N PHE A 348 -7.17 -1.97 -19.01
CA PHE A 348 -7.16 -1.84 -20.46
C PHE A 348 -5.97 -1.05 -21.01
N PRO A 349 -5.68 0.20 -20.58
CA PRO A 349 -4.55 0.95 -21.11
C PRO A 349 -3.20 0.28 -20.81
N VAL A 350 -3.05 -0.36 -19.65
CA VAL A 350 -1.79 -1.04 -19.28
C VAL A 350 -1.57 -2.30 -20.12
N VAL A 351 -2.63 -3.09 -20.35
CA VAL A 351 -2.57 -4.26 -21.22
C VAL A 351 -2.26 -3.85 -22.66
N MET A 352 -2.85 -2.77 -23.17
CA MET A 352 -2.53 -2.26 -24.50
C MET A 352 -1.07 -1.83 -24.63
N ALA A 353 -0.51 -1.15 -23.62
CA ALA A 353 0.90 -0.78 -23.61
C ALA A 353 1.82 -2.01 -23.65
N GLU A 354 1.59 -3.02 -22.80
CA GLU A 354 2.37 -4.28 -22.78
C GLU A 354 2.21 -5.06 -24.10
N PHE A 355 1.05 -4.95 -24.72
CA PHE A 355 0.74 -5.63 -25.98
C PHE A 355 1.47 -5.01 -27.18
N PHE A 356 1.50 -3.68 -27.30
CA PHE A 356 2.32 -2.99 -28.29
C PHE A 356 3.81 -3.20 -28.06
N TRP A 357 4.24 -3.23 -26.80
CA TRP A 357 5.61 -3.58 -26.45
C TRP A 357 5.97 -5.00 -26.90
N ALA A 358 5.11 -5.99 -26.65
CA ALA A 358 5.33 -7.36 -27.12
C ALA A 358 5.45 -7.45 -28.65
N ALA A 359 4.62 -6.71 -29.40
CA ALA A 359 4.71 -6.67 -30.86
C ALA A 359 6.05 -6.07 -31.34
N SER A 360 6.51 -4.97 -30.71
CA SER A 360 7.81 -4.34 -31.00
C SER A 360 8.97 -5.32 -30.80
N VAL A 361 8.96 -6.03 -29.67
CA VAL A 361 10.00 -6.99 -29.31
C VAL A 361 9.99 -8.19 -30.26
N LEU A 362 8.81 -8.69 -30.67
CA LEU A 362 8.69 -9.77 -31.65
C LEU A 362 9.21 -9.36 -33.03
N ASN A 363 8.99 -8.12 -33.45
CA ASN A 363 9.58 -7.58 -34.68
C ASN A 363 11.12 -7.57 -34.58
N SER A 364 11.67 -7.02 -33.50
CA SER A 364 13.13 -6.99 -33.25
C SER A 364 13.77 -8.39 -33.19
N LEU A 365 13.04 -9.38 -32.66
CA LEU A 365 13.49 -10.77 -32.65
C LEU A 365 13.51 -11.35 -34.07
N GLY A 366 12.47 -11.06 -34.85
CA GLY A 366 12.36 -11.42 -36.26
C GLY A 366 13.50 -10.85 -37.09
N THR A 367 13.82 -9.56 -36.96
CA THR A 367 14.94 -8.93 -37.67
C THR A 367 16.29 -9.53 -37.28
N THR A 368 16.45 -9.94 -36.03
CA THR A 368 17.68 -10.61 -35.58
C THR A 368 17.79 -12.00 -36.22
N LEU A 369 16.70 -12.77 -36.28
CA LEU A 369 16.67 -14.08 -36.94
C LEU A 369 16.82 -14.01 -38.46
N GLU A 370 16.28 -12.97 -39.10
CA GLU A 370 16.51 -12.68 -40.52
C GLU A 370 18.00 -12.56 -40.81
N VAL A 371 18.73 -11.76 -40.00
CA VAL A 371 20.17 -11.57 -40.15
C VAL A 371 20.95 -12.85 -39.85
N ILE A 372 20.51 -13.70 -38.92
CA ILE A 372 21.22 -14.94 -38.59
C ILE A 372 20.97 -16.04 -39.63
N LEU A 373 19.71 -16.28 -39.97
CA LEU A 373 19.26 -17.45 -40.74
C LEU A 373 19.03 -17.16 -42.22
N HIS A 374 19.07 -15.89 -42.65
CA HIS A 374 18.76 -15.48 -44.02
C HIS A 374 17.38 -15.95 -44.51
N ILE A 375 16.39 -15.86 -43.62
CA ILE A 375 15.01 -16.22 -43.91
C ILE A 375 14.17 -14.95 -44.15
N ASP A 376 13.05 -15.11 -44.84
CA ASP A 376 12.11 -14.02 -45.08
C ASP A 376 11.59 -13.42 -43.75
N PRO A 377 11.49 -12.08 -43.64
CA PRO A 377 11.16 -11.39 -42.39
C PRO A 377 9.81 -11.80 -41.81
N ILE A 378 8.81 -12.11 -42.66
CA ILE A 378 7.48 -12.56 -42.22
C ILE A 378 7.62 -13.88 -41.47
N TRP A 379 8.35 -14.83 -42.05
CA TRP A 379 8.58 -16.13 -41.43
C TRP A 379 9.45 -16.02 -40.17
N ALA A 380 10.42 -15.10 -40.14
CA ALA A 380 11.24 -14.85 -38.96
C ALA A 380 10.39 -14.38 -37.75
N ILE A 381 9.45 -13.46 -37.98
CA ILE A 381 8.53 -12.96 -36.94
C ILE A 381 7.56 -14.06 -36.50
N VAL A 382 6.98 -14.81 -37.42
CA VAL A 382 6.02 -15.90 -37.10
C VAL A 382 6.70 -17.01 -36.27
N ILE A 383 7.90 -17.43 -36.66
CA ILE A 383 8.69 -18.43 -35.91
C ILE A 383 9.01 -17.91 -34.52
N SER A 384 9.43 -16.64 -34.41
CA SER A 384 9.72 -15.97 -33.13
C SER A 384 8.51 -15.96 -32.20
N ALA A 385 7.35 -15.54 -32.70
CA ALA A 385 6.11 -15.50 -31.94
C ALA A 385 5.65 -16.90 -31.50
N PHE A 386 5.78 -17.90 -32.38
CA PHE A 386 5.44 -19.27 -32.06
C PHE A 386 6.27 -19.81 -30.88
N PHE A 387 7.59 -19.64 -30.91
CA PHE A 387 8.45 -20.13 -29.83
C PHE A 387 8.27 -19.35 -28.53
N ALA A 388 8.15 -18.02 -28.58
CA ALA A 388 7.87 -17.19 -27.40
C ALA A 388 6.53 -17.58 -26.74
N GLY A 389 5.47 -17.74 -27.54
CA GLY A 389 4.15 -18.15 -27.05
C GLY A 389 4.15 -19.57 -26.48
N LEU A 390 4.67 -20.54 -27.24
CA LEU A 390 4.70 -21.96 -26.83
C LEU A 390 5.46 -22.14 -25.51
N TYR A 391 6.63 -21.51 -25.40
CA TYR A 391 7.45 -21.58 -24.21
C TYR A 391 6.76 -20.94 -23.00
N THR A 392 6.13 -19.78 -23.18
CA THR A 392 5.39 -19.08 -22.11
C THR A 392 4.17 -19.89 -21.64
N ILE A 393 3.44 -20.54 -22.55
CA ILE A 393 2.28 -21.40 -22.24
C ILE A 393 2.67 -22.63 -21.40
N ILE A 394 3.78 -23.29 -21.79
CA ILE A 394 4.25 -24.51 -21.14
C ILE A 394 4.88 -24.19 -19.78
N GLY A 395 5.76 -23.20 -19.76
CA GLY A 395 6.68 -22.96 -18.66
C GLY A 395 6.14 -22.09 -17.52
N GLY A 396 5.19 -21.19 -17.81
CA GLY A 396 4.71 -20.20 -16.84
C GLY A 396 5.85 -19.39 -16.20
N LEU A 397 5.59 -18.81 -15.03
CA LEU A 397 6.52 -17.87 -14.37
C LEU A 397 7.83 -18.52 -13.88
N VAL A 398 7.82 -19.83 -13.60
CA VAL A 398 8.99 -20.59 -13.11
C VAL A 398 10.00 -20.80 -14.24
N SER A 399 9.55 -21.22 -15.42
CA SER A 399 10.43 -21.44 -16.56
C SER A 399 11.08 -20.13 -17.01
N VAL A 400 10.28 -19.05 -17.11
CA VAL A 400 10.76 -17.71 -17.49
C VAL A 400 11.89 -17.24 -16.56
N SER A 401 11.76 -17.47 -15.24
CA SER A 401 12.79 -17.09 -14.27
C SER A 401 14.12 -17.82 -14.47
N TYR A 402 14.10 -19.09 -14.87
CA TYR A 402 15.32 -19.86 -15.13
C TYR A 402 15.97 -19.47 -16.46
N THR A 403 15.17 -19.22 -17.50
CA THR A 403 15.70 -18.76 -18.79
C THR A 403 16.28 -17.36 -18.69
N ASP A 404 15.67 -16.46 -17.93
CA ASP A 404 16.20 -15.11 -17.71
C ASP A 404 17.61 -15.14 -17.11
N ILE A 405 17.89 -16.05 -16.16
CA ILE A 405 19.23 -16.19 -15.56
C ILE A 405 20.24 -16.67 -16.61
N ALA A 406 19.86 -17.68 -17.40
CA ALA A 406 20.72 -18.20 -18.46
C ALA A 406 20.98 -17.14 -19.55
N GLN A 407 19.94 -16.43 -19.97
CA GLN A 407 19.98 -15.37 -20.98
C GLN A 407 20.80 -14.17 -20.49
N LEU A 408 20.66 -13.75 -19.22
CA LEU A 408 21.51 -12.70 -18.64
C LEU A 408 22.99 -13.08 -18.67
N GLY A 409 23.30 -14.35 -18.39
CA GLY A 409 24.65 -14.89 -18.54
C GLY A 409 25.17 -14.78 -19.98
N PHE A 410 24.35 -15.17 -20.97
CA PHE A 410 24.71 -15.05 -22.38
C PHE A 410 24.85 -13.59 -22.84
N ILE A 411 24.03 -12.66 -22.34
CA ILE A 411 24.12 -11.22 -22.63
C ILE A 411 25.44 -10.65 -22.11
N VAL A 412 25.75 -10.90 -20.84
CA VAL A 412 26.98 -10.39 -20.21
C VAL A 412 28.20 -10.96 -20.92
N VAL A 413 28.23 -12.26 -21.19
CA VAL A 413 29.38 -12.88 -21.88
C VAL A 413 29.44 -12.44 -23.33
N GLY A 414 28.33 -12.45 -24.06
CA GLY A 414 28.29 -12.19 -25.50
C GLY A 414 28.58 -10.74 -25.88
N LEU A 415 27.89 -9.78 -25.24
CA LEU A 415 28.07 -8.38 -25.59
C LEU A 415 29.40 -7.81 -25.08
N VAL A 416 29.81 -8.17 -23.86
CA VAL A 416 31.11 -7.71 -23.32
C VAL A 416 32.27 -8.32 -24.09
N LEU A 417 32.17 -9.59 -24.51
CA LEU A 417 33.20 -10.23 -25.32
C LEU A 417 33.24 -9.64 -26.73
N ALA A 418 32.10 -9.30 -27.34
CA ALA A 418 32.05 -8.71 -28.67
C ALA A 418 32.60 -7.28 -28.74
N ALA A 419 32.40 -6.46 -27.71
CA ALA A 419 32.81 -5.05 -27.69
C ALA A 419 34.29 -4.79 -28.07
N PRO A 420 35.30 -5.49 -27.51
CA PRO A 420 36.70 -5.29 -27.92
C PRO A 420 36.96 -5.72 -29.36
N PHE A 421 36.33 -6.79 -29.86
CA PHE A 421 36.52 -7.22 -31.25
C PHE A 421 35.99 -6.20 -32.25
N VAL A 422 34.85 -5.57 -31.95
CA VAL A 422 34.32 -4.48 -32.77
C VAL A 422 35.29 -3.30 -32.79
N ALA A 423 35.83 -2.91 -31.63
CA ALA A 423 36.76 -1.79 -31.49
C ALA A 423 38.07 -1.96 -32.28
N TYR A 424 38.58 -3.20 -32.39
CA TYR A 424 39.81 -3.53 -33.11
C TYR A 424 39.58 -4.02 -34.55
N SER A 425 38.35 -3.91 -35.07
CA SER A 425 38.07 -4.35 -36.43
C SER A 425 38.70 -3.41 -37.48
N GLU A 426 39.21 -3.99 -38.57
CA GLU A 426 39.90 -3.24 -39.63
C GLU A 426 39.00 -2.25 -40.39
N HIS A 427 37.68 -2.39 -40.25
CA HIS A 427 36.66 -1.61 -40.95
C HIS A 427 36.22 -0.36 -40.16
N VAL A 428 36.70 -0.19 -38.93
CA VAL A 428 36.40 0.95 -38.05
C VAL A 428 37.50 2.00 -38.15
N ASP A 429 37.14 3.21 -38.57
CA ASP A 429 38.03 4.37 -38.55
C ASP A 429 37.64 5.34 -37.44
N VAL A 430 38.39 5.29 -36.33
CA VAL A 430 38.13 6.10 -35.14
C VAL A 430 38.22 7.61 -35.42
N ASN A 431 39.01 8.02 -36.42
CA ASN A 431 39.24 9.43 -36.76
C ASN A 431 38.18 10.02 -37.70
N ARG A 432 37.27 9.19 -38.24
CA ARG A 432 36.21 9.65 -39.14
C ARG A 432 35.29 10.63 -38.41
N GLU A 433 35.01 11.81 -38.96
CA GLU A 433 34.05 12.74 -38.36
C GLU A 433 32.64 12.12 -38.36
N SER A 434 31.96 12.20 -37.20
CA SER A 434 30.60 11.71 -37.03
C SER A 434 29.90 12.56 -36.00
N ASP A 435 28.71 13.08 -36.31
CA ASP A 435 27.89 13.83 -35.37
C ASP A 435 27.15 12.87 -34.44
N PHE A 436 27.84 12.38 -33.40
CA PHE A 436 27.29 11.38 -32.47
C PHE A 436 26.21 11.97 -31.55
N MET A 437 26.32 13.25 -31.18
CA MET A 437 25.33 13.90 -30.31
C MET A 437 24.14 14.46 -31.08
N GLY A 438 24.31 14.75 -32.38
CA GLY A 438 23.29 15.42 -33.18
C GLY A 438 22.95 16.82 -32.65
N THR A 439 21.97 17.46 -33.28
CA THR A 439 21.40 18.74 -32.80
C THR A 439 19.90 18.59 -32.57
N ILE A 440 19.39 19.14 -31.47
CA ILE A 440 17.96 19.12 -31.17
C ILE A 440 17.28 20.18 -32.04
N GLU A 441 16.42 19.75 -32.96
CA GLU A 441 15.62 20.67 -33.77
C GLU A 441 14.66 21.46 -32.87
N THR A 442 14.74 22.79 -32.91
CA THR A 442 13.98 23.69 -32.02
C THR A 442 12.46 23.58 -32.18
N GLY A 443 11.98 23.10 -33.33
CA GLY A 443 10.56 22.83 -33.58
C GLY A 443 10.01 21.59 -32.88
N HIS A 444 10.88 20.65 -32.46
CA HIS A 444 10.50 19.35 -31.91
C HIS A 444 10.83 19.20 -30.43
N ILE A 445 11.19 20.29 -29.73
CA ILE A 445 11.54 20.26 -28.29
C ILE A 445 10.42 19.62 -27.46
N GLY A 446 9.15 19.87 -27.81
CA GLY A 446 8.00 19.28 -27.13
C GLY A 446 7.96 17.75 -27.24
N THR A 447 8.15 17.21 -28.45
CA THR A 447 8.23 15.76 -28.69
C THR A 447 9.41 15.13 -27.97
N TYR A 448 10.59 15.77 -27.98
CA TYR A 448 11.73 15.26 -27.21
C TYR A 448 11.43 15.19 -25.71
N ILE A 449 10.82 16.23 -25.13
CA ILE A 449 10.44 16.23 -23.71
C ILE A 449 9.47 15.08 -23.42
N ASP A 450 8.48 14.87 -24.29
CA ASP A 450 7.49 13.82 -24.12
C ASP A 450 8.11 12.41 -24.22
N ASP A 451 9.01 12.19 -25.17
CA ASP A 451 9.77 10.94 -25.31
C ASP A 451 10.63 10.65 -24.07
N TYR A 452 11.33 11.66 -23.53
CA TYR A 452 12.14 11.52 -22.32
C TYR A 452 11.30 11.27 -21.07
N ILE A 453 10.14 11.93 -20.95
CA ILE A 453 9.17 11.67 -19.87
C ILE A 453 8.64 10.24 -20.00
N THR A 454 8.31 9.80 -21.19
CA THR A 454 7.83 8.43 -21.45
C THR A 454 8.90 7.39 -21.13
N LEU A 455 10.16 7.63 -21.49
CA LEU A 455 11.30 6.78 -21.11
C LEU A 455 11.52 6.72 -19.59
N PHE A 456 11.38 7.85 -18.90
CA PHE A 456 11.66 7.93 -17.45
C PHE A 456 10.49 7.46 -16.58
N LEU A 457 9.26 7.82 -16.92
CA LEU A 457 8.05 7.56 -16.14
C LEU A 457 7.22 6.39 -16.68
N GLY A 458 7.28 6.12 -17.99
CA GLY A 458 6.50 5.05 -18.63
C GLY A 458 6.90 3.64 -18.18
N GLY A 459 8.12 3.47 -17.66
CA GLY A 459 8.57 2.22 -17.06
C GLY A 459 8.08 1.96 -15.63
N ILE A 460 7.54 2.98 -14.95
CA ILE A 460 7.10 2.88 -13.55
C ILE A 460 5.91 1.93 -13.37
N PRO A 461 4.85 1.93 -14.20
CA PRO A 461 3.71 1.04 -14.04
C PRO A 461 3.87 -0.36 -14.67
N LEU A 462 5.05 -0.72 -15.20
CA LEU A 462 5.25 -2.00 -15.91
C LEU A 462 4.95 -3.20 -15.01
N GLN A 463 3.96 -4.00 -15.42
CA GLN A 463 3.51 -5.15 -14.65
C GLN A 463 4.59 -6.24 -14.61
N SER A 464 5.35 -6.40 -15.69
CA SER A 464 6.47 -7.35 -15.80
C SER A 464 7.53 -7.16 -14.70
N TYR A 465 7.82 -5.92 -14.31
CA TYR A 465 8.70 -5.62 -13.18
C TYR A 465 8.08 -6.04 -11.85
N PHE A 466 6.85 -5.61 -11.57
CA PHE A 466 6.19 -5.87 -10.29
C PHE A 466 5.93 -7.36 -10.06
N GLN A 467 5.60 -8.12 -11.11
CA GLN A 467 5.47 -9.58 -11.02
C GLN A 467 6.74 -10.24 -10.46
N ARG A 468 7.91 -9.83 -10.96
CA ARG A 468 9.21 -10.34 -10.50
C ARG A 468 9.47 -9.94 -9.04
N VAL A 469 9.19 -8.68 -8.70
CA VAL A 469 9.33 -8.17 -7.34
C VAL A 469 8.44 -8.93 -6.34
N PHE A 470 7.19 -9.25 -6.72
CA PHE A 470 6.26 -10.00 -5.88
C PHE A 470 6.60 -11.48 -5.77
N SER A 471 7.24 -12.07 -6.79
CA SER A 471 7.68 -13.47 -6.76
C SER A 471 8.84 -13.75 -5.78
N ILE A 472 9.62 -12.72 -5.41
CA ILE A 472 10.77 -12.86 -4.52
C ILE A 472 10.31 -13.24 -3.11
N LYS A 473 10.97 -14.19 -2.44
CA LYS A 473 10.58 -14.68 -1.10
C LYS A 473 10.77 -13.71 0.07
N ASN A 474 11.65 -12.70 -0.05
CA ASN A 474 11.96 -11.78 1.05
C ASN A 474 11.90 -10.30 0.61
N THR A 475 11.22 -9.44 1.38
CA THR A 475 11.07 -8.00 1.08
C THR A 475 12.41 -7.26 1.03
N LYS A 476 13.34 -7.62 1.93
CA LYS A 476 14.69 -7.06 1.95
C LYS A 476 15.49 -7.44 0.70
N LEU A 477 15.37 -8.69 0.26
CA LEU A 477 16.00 -9.19 -0.95
C LEU A 477 15.41 -8.49 -2.18
N ALA A 478 14.08 -8.37 -2.26
CA ALA A 478 13.40 -7.68 -3.34
C ALA A 478 13.88 -6.24 -3.50
N ARG A 479 13.93 -5.47 -2.39
CA ARG A 479 14.44 -4.09 -2.39
C ARG A 479 15.90 -4.02 -2.85
N MET A 480 16.75 -4.90 -2.33
CA MET A 480 18.17 -4.92 -2.67
C MET A 480 18.38 -5.25 -4.16
N MET A 481 17.65 -6.24 -4.68
CA MET A 481 17.71 -6.62 -6.10
C MET A 481 17.21 -5.52 -7.02
N SER A 482 16.14 -4.80 -6.65
CA SER A 482 15.66 -3.62 -7.40
C SER A 482 16.69 -2.49 -7.47
N ILE A 483 17.56 -2.34 -6.46
CA ILE A 483 18.63 -1.34 -6.50
C ILE A 483 19.80 -1.84 -7.37
N TRP A 484 20.18 -3.12 -7.20
CA TRP A 484 21.22 -3.73 -8.02
C TRP A 484 20.85 -3.80 -9.50
N SER A 485 19.58 -3.96 -9.84
CA SER A 485 19.13 -3.97 -11.24
C SER A 485 19.37 -2.64 -11.93
N VAL A 486 19.24 -1.50 -11.22
CA VAL A 486 19.56 -0.17 -11.80
C VAL A 486 21.04 -0.10 -12.18
N ILE A 487 21.92 -0.54 -11.28
CA ILE A 487 23.37 -0.57 -11.53
C ILE A 487 23.69 -1.56 -12.66
N GLY A 488 23.08 -2.74 -12.64
CA GLY A 488 23.27 -3.79 -13.65
C GLY A 488 22.84 -3.36 -15.05
N CYS A 489 21.65 -2.73 -15.18
CA CYS A 489 21.17 -2.18 -16.45
C CYS A 489 22.12 -1.10 -16.98
N GLY A 490 22.61 -0.21 -16.11
CA GLY A 490 23.61 0.79 -16.49
C GLY A 490 24.91 0.18 -17.02
N LEU A 491 25.39 -0.90 -16.39
CA LEU A 491 26.61 -1.59 -16.84
C LEU A 491 26.42 -2.34 -18.16
N ILE A 492 25.28 -3.02 -18.35
CA ILE A 492 24.98 -3.77 -19.58
C ILE A 492 24.69 -2.84 -20.77
N ALA A 493 24.26 -1.60 -20.51
CA ALA A 493 24.08 -0.61 -21.57
C ALA A 493 25.40 -0.19 -22.23
N ILE A 494 26.52 -0.17 -21.49
CA ILE A 494 27.81 0.34 -21.97
C ILE A 494 28.30 -0.39 -23.25
N PRO A 495 28.39 -1.74 -23.30
CA PRO A 495 28.78 -2.45 -24.52
C PRO A 495 27.90 -2.13 -25.73
N SER A 496 26.58 -2.04 -25.54
CA SER A 496 25.63 -1.76 -26.62
C SER A 496 25.81 -0.34 -27.17
N THR A 497 26.00 0.66 -26.31
CA THR A 497 26.31 2.04 -26.71
C THR A 497 27.64 2.13 -27.46
N LEU A 498 28.67 1.40 -26.99
CA LEU A 498 29.96 1.34 -27.67
C LEU A 498 29.83 0.74 -29.07
N MET A 499 29.04 -0.33 -29.24
CA MET A 499 28.78 -0.91 -30.56
C MET A 499 28.09 0.08 -31.50
N GLY A 500 27.11 0.84 -31.02
CA GLY A 500 26.49 1.92 -31.79
C GLY A 500 27.47 3.01 -32.20
N TYR A 501 28.37 3.42 -31.29
CA TYR A 501 29.44 4.37 -31.59
C TYR A 501 30.37 3.87 -32.69
N TYR A 502 30.84 2.62 -32.61
CA TYR A 502 31.72 2.05 -33.63
C TYR A 502 31.00 1.81 -34.96
N ALA A 503 29.69 1.53 -34.95
CA ALA A 503 28.88 1.43 -36.17
C ALA A 503 28.90 2.73 -36.99
N LEU A 504 28.83 3.89 -36.33
CA LEU A 504 28.90 5.21 -36.98
C LEU A 504 30.29 5.52 -37.56
N LYS A 505 31.34 4.97 -36.96
CA LYS A 505 32.73 5.09 -37.43
C LYS A 505 33.10 4.07 -38.53
N THR A 506 32.20 3.14 -38.84
CA THR A 506 32.46 2.06 -39.80
C THR A 506 32.13 2.48 -41.23
N ASP A 507 32.99 2.14 -42.19
CA ASP A 507 32.69 2.32 -43.62
C ASP A 507 31.99 1.09 -44.21
N TRP A 508 30.67 1.02 -44.02
CA TRP A 508 29.81 -0.10 -44.45
C TRP A 508 29.89 -0.42 -45.95
N GLY A 509 30.24 0.56 -46.79
CA GLY A 509 30.39 0.36 -48.23
C GLY A 509 31.61 -0.48 -48.63
N LYS A 510 32.59 -0.64 -47.73
CA LYS A 510 33.84 -1.38 -47.98
C LYS A 510 33.84 -2.81 -47.42
N ILE A 511 32.78 -3.24 -46.76
CA ILE A 511 32.69 -4.56 -46.13
C ILE A 511 32.35 -5.63 -47.17
N GLU A 512 33.22 -6.64 -47.29
CA GLU A 512 32.98 -7.81 -48.15
C GLU A 512 31.71 -8.57 -47.72
N GLY A 513 30.73 -8.68 -48.61
CA GLY A 513 29.47 -9.41 -48.38
C GLY A 513 28.29 -8.57 -47.86
N TYR A 514 28.44 -7.25 -47.66
CA TYR A 514 27.31 -6.32 -47.42
C TYR A 514 27.24 -5.24 -48.51
N GLY A 515 28.33 -4.50 -48.73
CA GLY A 515 28.51 -3.61 -49.91
C GLY A 515 27.50 -2.46 -50.08
N LYS A 516 26.72 -2.12 -49.03
CA LYS A 516 25.71 -1.05 -49.02
C LYS A 516 25.89 -0.21 -47.76
N GLN A 517 25.43 1.04 -47.77
CA GLN A 517 25.25 1.81 -46.53
C GLN A 517 23.94 1.39 -45.87
N ILE A 518 23.92 1.38 -44.53
CA ILE A 518 22.71 1.13 -43.75
C ILE A 518 21.76 2.33 -43.97
N PRO A 519 20.53 2.14 -44.48
CA PRO A 519 19.54 3.21 -44.59
C PRO A 519 19.25 3.83 -43.22
N GLU A 520 19.03 5.15 -43.14
CA GLU A 520 18.68 5.82 -41.89
C GLU A 520 17.38 5.27 -41.25
N GLU A 521 16.51 4.66 -42.06
CA GLU A 521 15.24 4.06 -41.64
C GLU A 521 15.42 2.68 -40.95
N ASP A 522 16.57 2.00 -41.13
CA ASP A 522 16.80 0.61 -40.70
C ASP A 522 17.70 0.51 -39.45
N TYR A 523 17.55 1.42 -38.49
CA TYR A 523 18.36 1.47 -37.26
C TYR A 523 18.30 0.18 -36.43
N VAL A 524 17.22 -0.61 -36.53
CA VAL A 524 17.05 -1.89 -35.82
C VAL A 524 18.08 -2.94 -36.26
N LEU A 525 18.61 -2.84 -37.48
CA LEU A 525 19.58 -3.78 -38.03
C LEU A 525 21.03 -3.49 -37.60
N VAL A 526 21.31 -2.32 -37.04
CA VAL A 526 22.68 -1.86 -36.74
C VAL A 526 23.42 -2.84 -35.83
N LEU A 527 22.80 -3.23 -34.71
CA LEU A 527 23.44 -4.11 -33.73
C LEU A 527 23.70 -5.53 -34.30
N PRO A 528 22.72 -6.21 -34.93
CA PRO A 528 22.96 -7.48 -35.63
C PRO A 528 24.05 -7.40 -36.70
N LEU A 529 24.08 -6.32 -37.50
CA LEU A 529 25.08 -6.13 -38.55
C LEU A 529 26.48 -5.93 -37.98
N VAL A 530 26.63 -5.13 -36.93
CA VAL A 530 27.90 -4.93 -36.22
C VAL A 530 28.43 -6.25 -35.70
N LEU A 531 27.60 -7.03 -35.02
CA LEU A 531 28.00 -8.32 -34.48
C LEU A 531 28.39 -9.30 -35.58
N ARG A 532 27.69 -9.29 -36.71
CA ARG A 532 27.94 -10.20 -37.82
C ARG A 532 29.21 -9.87 -38.60
N TYR A 533 29.44 -8.60 -38.92
CA TYR A 533 30.47 -8.17 -39.87
C TYR A 533 31.73 -7.59 -39.21
N LEU A 534 31.64 -7.05 -37.99
CA LEU A 534 32.77 -6.44 -37.27
C LEU A 534 33.39 -7.36 -36.22
N THR A 535 32.91 -8.61 -36.09
CA THR A 535 33.48 -9.59 -35.17
C THR A 535 33.81 -10.92 -35.86
N PRO A 536 34.73 -11.73 -35.30
CA PRO A 536 34.96 -13.08 -35.80
C PRO A 536 33.67 -13.91 -35.78
N LYS A 537 33.48 -14.79 -36.76
CA LYS A 537 32.23 -15.58 -36.94
C LYS A 537 31.71 -16.24 -35.64
N TRP A 538 32.59 -16.78 -34.81
CA TRP A 538 32.20 -17.43 -33.56
C TRP A 538 31.75 -16.43 -32.47
N VAL A 539 32.34 -15.24 -32.43
CA VAL A 539 31.93 -14.13 -31.54
C VAL A 539 30.61 -13.54 -32.00
N GLY A 540 30.45 -13.34 -33.32
CA GLY A 540 29.22 -12.81 -33.91
C GLY A 540 28.02 -13.71 -33.64
N VAL A 541 28.18 -15.03 -33.80
CA VAL A 541 27.12 -16.00 -33.47
C VAL A 541 26.77 -15.95 -31.98
N LEU A 542 27.77 -15.87 -31.10
CA LEU A 542 27.54 -15.81 -29.65
C LEU A 542 26.87 -14.49 -29.23
N GLY A 543 27.31 -13.36 -29.80
CA GLY A 543 26.72 -12.04 -29.57
C GLY A 543 25.30 -11.92 -30.12
N MET A 544 25.03 -12.40 -31.33
CA MET A 544 23.68 -12.39 -31.91
C MET A 544 22.73 -13.35 -31.18
N GLY A 545 23.23 -14.51 -30.71
CA GLY A 545 22.49 -15.40 -29.83
C GLY A 545 22.16 -14.76 -28.47
N ALA A 546 23.09 -13.96 -27.94
CA ALA A 546 22.87 -13.19 -26.72
C ALA A 546 21.81 -12.09 -26.89
N VAL A 547 21.83 -11.36 -28.02
CA VAL A 547 20.79 -10.38 -28.37
C VAL A 547 19.43 -11.07 -28.53
N SER A 548 19.38 -12.18 -29.29
CA SER A 548 18.14 -12.95 -29.48
C SER A 548 17.58 -13.46 -28.15
N GLY A 549 18.44 -13.92 -27.24
CA GLY A 549 18.07 -14.33 -25.89
C GLY A 549 17.51 -13.18 -25.04
N ALA A 550 18.09 -11.98 -25.12
CA ALA A 550 17.61 -10.79 -24.41
C ALA A 550 16.22 -10.34 -24.88
N VAL A 551 16.04 -10.32 -26.20
CA VAL A 551 14.80 -9.92 -26.85
C VAL A 551 13.71 -10.96 -26.55
N MET A 552 14.03 -12.25 -26.60
CA MET A 552 13.10 -13.32 -26.24
C MET A 552 12.64 -13.24 -24.77
N ALA A 553 13.56 -13.00 -23.82
CA ALA A 553 13.23 -12.81 -22.40
C ALA A 553 12.22 -11.66 -22.17
N SER A 554 12.38 -10.59 -22.94
CA SER A 554 11.51 -9.41 -22.90
C SER A 554 10.13 -9.71 -23.48
N ALA A 555 10.05 -10.47 -24.56
CA ALA A 555 8.80 -10.89 -25.18
C ALA A 555 7.98 -11.79 -24.23
N ASP A 556 8.61 -12.80 -23.65
CA ASP A 556 7.97 -13.73 -22.71
C ASP A 556 7.38 -12.98 -21.50
N SER A 557 8.12 -11.99 -21.00
CA SER A 557 7.70 -11.16 -19.86
C SER A 557 6.47 -10.31 -20.17
N ALA A 558 6.43 -9.68 -21.35
CA ALA A 558 5.31 -8.86 -21.78
C ALA A 558 4.05 -9.69 -22.05
N LEU A 559 4.21 -10.85 -22.70
CA LEU A 559 3.12 -11.81 -22.95
C LEU A 559 2.52 -12.35 -21.64
N LEU A 560 3.38 -12.71 -20.68
CA LEU A 560 2.94 -13.19 -19.37
C LEU A 560 2.32 -12.08 -18.51
N ALA A 561 2.87 -10.86 -18.55
CA ALA A 561 2.37 -9.71 -17.81
C ALA A 561 0.94 -9.36 -18.24
N SER A 562 0.74 -9.07 -19.52
CA SER A 562 -0.58 -8.75 -20.10
C SER A 562 -1.60 -9.85 -19.84
N SER A 563 -1.24 -11.12 -20.08
CA SER A 563 -2.14 -12.25 -19.89
C SER A 563 -2.53 -12.47 -18.42
N SER A 564 -1.60 -12.23 -17.49
CA SER A 564 -1.89 -12.33 -16.05
C SER A 564 -2.87 -11.27 -15.58
N MET A 565 -2.79 -10.04 -16.10
CA MET A 565 -3.68 -8.95 -15.72
C MET A 565 -5.09 -9.21 -16.22
N ILE A 566 -5.23 -9.65 -17.46
CA ILE A 566 -6.53 -10.05 -18.02
C ILE A 566 -7.12 -11.20 -17.20
N THR A 567 -6.34 -12.24 -16.93
CA THR A 567 -6.82 -13.44 -16.23
C THR A 567 -7.19 -13.13 -14.77
N ARG A 568 -6.39 -12.34 -14.06
CA ARG A 568 -6.61 -12.06 -12.64
C ARG A 568 -7.58 -10.89 -12.44
N ASN A 569 -7.27 -9.72 -12.99
CA ASN A 569 -8.00 -8.49 -12.71
C ASN A 569 -9.31 -8.36 -13.46
N VAL A 570 -9.48 -9.06 -14.59
CA VAL A 570 -10.72 -9.05 -15.36
C VAL A 570 -11.47 -10.37 -15.17
N TYR A 571 -10.87 -11.51 -15.54
CA TYR A 571 -11.58 -12.79 -15.52
C TYR A 571 -11.92 -13.26 -14.10
N LYS A 572 -10.92 -13.40 -13.22
CA LYS A 572 -11.14 -13.87 -11.84
C LYS A 572 -11.93 -12.86 -11.01
N HIS A 573 -11.64 -11.56 -11.11
CA HIS A 573 -12.27 -10.56 -10.24
C HIS A 573 -13.61 -10.02 -10.73
N CYS A 574 -13.87 -9.94 -12.04
CA CYS A 574 -15.12 -9.38 -12.57
C CYS A 574 -16.06 -10.41 -13.21
N ILE A 575 -15.53 -11.42 -13.90
CA ILE A 575 -16.36 -12.39 -14.65
C ILE A 575 -16.73 -13.58 -13.78
N ARG A 576 -15.76 -14.22 -13.12
CA ARG A 576 -15.98 -15.44 -12.35
C ARG A 576 -15.18 -15.45 -11.04
N VAL A 577 -15.78 -14.84 -10.01
CA VAL A 577 -15.21 -14.66 -8.66
C VAL A 577 -14.84 -15.97 -7.97
N ASN A 578 -15.58 -17.06 -8.24
CA ASN A 578 -15.36 -18.37 -7.63
C ASN A 578 -14.54 -19.35 -8.50
N ALA A 579 -13.75 -18.85 -9.46
CA ALA A 579 -12.93 -19.71 -10.31
C ALA A 579 -11.86 -20.46 -9.48
N GLU A 580 -11.77 -21.77 -9.69
CA GLU A 580 -10.74 -22.62 -9.07
C GLU A 580 -9.35 -22.35 -9.69
N ASP A 581 -8.28 -22.63 -8.95
CA ASP A 581 -6.92 -22.31 -9.41
C ASP A 581 -6.53 -23.02 -10.73
N PHE A 582 -7.06 -24.23 -10.96
CA PHE A 582 -6.87 -24.94 -12.24
C PHE A 582 -7.50 -24.17 -13.41
N GLU A 583 -8.71 -23.64 -13.22
CA GLU A 583 -9.41 -22.86 -14.22
C GLU A 583 -8.66 -21.57 -14.53
N VAL A 584 -8.16 -20.88 -13.50
CA VAL A 584 -7.36 -19.65 -13.66
C VAL A 584 -6.09 -19.91 -14.46
N VAL A 585 -5.40 -21.04 -14.23
CA VAL A 585 -4.21 -21.43 -15.01
C VAL A 585 -4.56 -21.78 -16.46
N LEU A 586 -5.69 -22.45 -16.69
CA LEU A 586 -6.15 -22.76 -18.05
C LEU A 586 -6.46 -21.47 -18.83
N VAL A 587 -7.20 -20.55 -18.21
CA VAL A 587 -7.54 -19.26 -18.81
C VAL A 587 -6.29 -18.45 -19.10
N LEU A 588 -5.32 -18.43 -18.19
CA LEU A 588 -4.02 -17.78 -18.41
C LEU A 588 -3.34 -18.30 -19.68
N ARG A 589 -3.27 -19.62 -19.88
CA ARG A 589 -2.66 -20.23 -21.07
C ARG A 589 -3.39 -19.87 -22.37
N ILE A 590 -4.72 -19.85 -22.32
CA ILE A 590 -5.54 -19.43 -23.47
C ILE A 590 -5.28 -17.95 -23.78
N THR A 591 -5.25 -17.10 -22.75
CA THR A 591 -4.97 -15.67 -22.92
C THR A 591 -3.58 -15.44 -23.50
N ILE A 592 -2.56 -16.18 -23.06
CA ILE A 592 -1.21 -16.10 -23.65
C ILE A 592 -1.26 -16.41 -25.14
N ALA A 593 -1.92 -17.50 -25.55
CA ALA A 593 -2.03 -17.85 -26.97
C ALA A 593 -2.72 -16.76 -27.80
N VAL A 594 -3.80 -16.17 -27.28
CA VAL A 594 -4.53 -15.07 -27.93
C VAL A 594 -3.67 -13.82 -28.04
N VAL A 595 -3.03 -13.41 -26.94
CA VAL A 595 -2.15 -12.23 -26.91
C VAL A 595 -0.97 -12.43 -27.86
N THR A 596 -0.34 -13.61 -27.90
CA THR A 596 0.75 -13.89 -28.85
C THR A 596 0.30 -13.78 -30.29
N CYS A 597 -0.86 -14.34 -30.65
CA CYS A 597 -1.39 -14.25 -32.02
C CYS A 597 -1.67 -12.80 -32.43
N LEU A 598 -2.32 -12.05 -31.55
CA LEU A 598 -2.63 -10.64 -31.82
C LEU A 598 -1.34 -9.81 -31.93
N ALA A 599 -0.34 -10.04 -31.06
CA ALA A 599 0.92 -9.31 -31.08
C ALA A 599 1.72 -9.61 -32.35
N CYS A 600 1.67 -10.87 -32.82
CA CYS A 600 2.25 -11.28 -34.09
C CYS A 600 1.58 -10.57 -35.28
N LEU A 601 0.25 -10.52 -35.32
CA LEU A 601 -0.47 -9.79 -36.38
C LEU A 601 -0.07 -8.32 -36.44
N ILE A 602 0.07 -7.68 -35.28
CA ILE A 602 0.53 -6.29 -35.17
C ILE A 602 1.96 -6.15 -35.66
N ALA A 603 2.87 -7.02 -35.20
CA ALA A 603 4.27 -7.02 -35.62
C ALA A 603 4.43 -7.22 -37.15
N LEU A 604 3.53 -7.97 -37.79
CA LEU A 604 3.51 -8.15 -39.24
C LEU A 604 2.94 -6.94 -40.00
N SER A 605 2.07 -6.16 -39.36
CA SER A 605 1.39 -5.01 -39.97
C SER A 605 2.15 -3.69 -39.83
N LEU A 606 3.12 -3.60 -38.92
CA LEU A 606 3.80 -2.36 -38.57
C LEU A 606 5.30 -2.50 -38.74
N THR A 607 5.90 -1.54 -39.46
CA THR A 607 7.36 -1.45 -39.61
C THR A 607 8.02 -0.91 -38.34
N THR A 608 7.38 0.00 -37.59
CA THR A 608 7.86 0.48 -36.29
C THR A 608 6.71 0.78 -35.32
N VAL A 609 6.90 0.49 -34.02
CA VAL A 609 5.89 0.73 -32.97
C VAL A 609 5.90 2.20 -32.50
N TYR A 610 6.98 2.94 -32.74
CA TYR A 610 7.10 4.37 -32.40
C TYR A 610 6.23 5.30 -33.26
N HIS A 611 5.64 4.80 -34.36
CA HIS A 611 4.61 5.55 -35.12
C HIS A 611 3.20 5.43 -34.54
N LEU A 612 3.00 4.62 -33.49
CA LEU A 612 1.71 4.41 -32.82
C LEU A 612 1.60 5.08 -31.45
N ALA A 613 2.70 5.62 -30.92
CA ALA A 613 2.73 6.37 -29.66
C ALA A 613 2.18 7.78 -29.84
#